data_AF-A0A962PK04-F1
#
_entry.id   AF-A0A962PK04-F1
#
_cell.length_a   1.000
_cell.length_b   1.000
_cell.length_c   1.000
_cell.angle_alpha   90.00
_cell.angle_beta   90.00
_cell.angle_gamma   90.00
#
_symmetry.space_group_name_H-M   'P 1'
#
loop_
_entity.id
_entity.type
_entity.pdbx_description
1 polymer ?
#
loop_
_entity_poly.entity_id
_entity_poly.type
_entity_poly.pdbx_seq_one_letter_code
_entity_poly.pdbx_strand_id
1 'polypeptide(L)'
;MDDLVAEFLTETNESLDELELDLDLVNLEQNPNDKNLLGKIFRLMHTIKGTCGFLSLPRLEKTAHHAENVLGRFRDGELEVTPEYVTLIFESIDRIKFIIGKIEETGAEPEGADSDLIAKLDAAYEGKGLGAVAAAPPPPPKAPEPPAAEEGPPGEVSLEDLEAAFLAAPGPSEFAPKPVASAAPPPPPAAKPSAASEDTGQHKESSLAAQTLRVNVDVLENLMTMVSELVLTRNQLLQILRSNSESEFTTPLQRLNHVVSDLQEGVMKTR
;
A
#
# COMPACT_ATOMS: atom_id res chain seq x y z
N MET A 1 19.70 19.34 -7.46
CA MET A 1 18.75 18.38 -6.89
C MET A 1 18.06 19.04 -5.72
N ASP A 2 16.76 18.87 -5.56
CA ASP A 2 16.10 19.17 -4.28
C ASP A 2 16.65 18.19 -3.21
N ASP A 3 16.99 18.69 -2.01
CA ASP A 3 17.59 17.87 -0.95
C ASP A 3 16.70 16.69 -0.56
N LEU A 4 15.38 16.88 -0.63
CA LEU A 4 14.39 15.86 -0.31
C LEU A 4 14.33 14.77 -1.38
N VAL A 5 14.55 15.12 -2.65
CA VAL A 5 14.61 14.13 -3.74
C VAL A 5 15.89 13.31 -3.61
N ALA A 6 17.01 13.91 -3.20
CA ALA A 6 18.26 13.19 -2.97
C ALA A 6 18.14 12.17 -1.82
N GLU A 7 17.49 12.55 -0.72
CA GLU A 7 17.20 11.65 0.40
C GLU A 7 16.29 10.49 -0.04
N PHE A 8 15.21 10.79 -0.76
CA PHE A 8 14.32 9.77 -1.33
C PHE A 8 15.03 8.80 -2.26
N LEU A 9 15.88 9.28 -3.17
CA LEU A 9 16.63 8.41 -4.08
C LEU A 9 17.56 7.48 -3.30
N THR A 10 18.21 8.00 -2.26
CA THR A 10 19.09 7.21 -1.40
C THR A 10 18.30 6.11 -0.68
N GLU A 11 17.22 6.45 0.01
CA GLU A 11 16.35 5.49 0.72
C GLU A 11 15.73 4.45 -0.22
N THR A 12 15.32 4.89 -1.41
CA THR A 12 14.70 3.99 -2.39
C THR A 12 15.71 3.03 -2.99
N ASN A 13 16.93 3.50 -3.32
CA ASN A 13 17.99 2.62 -3.80
C ASN A 13 18.41 1.62 -2.72
N GLU A 14 18.54 2.04 -1.46
CA GLU A 14 18.79 1.14 -0.34
C GLU A 14 17.68 0.10 -0.19
N SER A 15 16.41 0.49 -0.31
CA SER A 15 15.27 -0.43 -0.24
C SER A 15 15.21 -1.40 -1.42
N LEU A 16 15.63 -0.96 -2.61
CA LEU A 16 15.74 -1.80 -3.81
C LEU A 16 16.91 -2.79 -3.70
N ASP A 17 18.01 -2.39 -3.08
CA ASP A 17 19.18 -3.23 -2.86
C ASP A 17 18.97 -4.23 -1.71
N GLU A 18 18.36 -3.80 -0.59
CA GLU A 18 18.04 -4.63 0.58
C GLU A 18 17.04 -5.74 0.24
N LEU A 19 16.20 -5.50 -0.77
CA LEU A 19 15.29 -6.51 -1.29
C LEU A 19 16.00 -7.68 -1.99
N GLU A 20 17.34 -7.73 -2.04
CA GLU A 20 18.13 -8.69 -2.83
C GLU A 20 17.40 -9.00 -4.13
N LEU A 21 16.98 -7.93 -4.82
CA LEU A 21 15.84 -8.00 -5.72
C LEU A 21 16.05 -9.11 -6.75
N ASP A 22 17.26 -9.31 -7.24
CA ASP A 22 17.56 -10.40 -8.17
C ASP A 22 17.34 -11.81 -7.58
N LEU A 23 17.68 -12.06 -6.31
CA LEU A 23 17.45 -13.35 -5.65
C LEU A 23 15.98 -13.54 -5.25
N ASP A 24 15.38 -12.52 -4.65
CA ASP A 24 13.98 -12.55 -4.22
C ASP A 24 13.04 -12.61 -5.44
N LEU A 25 13.37 -11.96 -6.56
CA LEU A 25 12.64 -12.12 -7.83
C LEU A 25 12.83 -13.53 -8.43
N VAL A 26 14.05 -14.09 -8.43
CA VAL A 26 14.25 -15.49 -8.85
C VAL A 26 13.45 -16.47 -7.97
N ASN A 27 13.37 -16.20 -6.66
CA ASN A 27 12.54 -16.99 -5.74
C ASN A 27 11.05 -16.82 -6.05
N LEU A 28 10.60 -15.64 -6.51
CA LEU A 28 9.22 -15.42 -6.94
C LEU A 28 8.88 -16.22 -8.20
N GLU A 29 9.82 -16.31 -9.15
CA GLU A 29 9.64 -17.12 -10.36
C GLU A 29 9.52 -18.62 -10.01
N GLN A 30 10.32 -19.10 -9.05
CA GLN A 30 10.28 -20.49 -8.60
C GLN A 30 9.10 -20.79 -7.67
N ASN A 31 8.70 -19.83 -6.83
CA ASN A 31 7.62 -19.95 -5.85
C ASN A 31 6.67 -18.73 -5.94
N PRO A 32 5.80 -18.69 -6.97
CA PRO A 32 4.96 -17.51 -7.25
C PRO A 32 3.97 -17.14 -6.14
N ASN A 33 3.61 -18.11 -5.29
CA ASN A 33 2.63 -17.94 -4.22
C ASN A 33 3.26 -17.69 -2.82
N ASP A 34 4.55 -17.33 -2.76
CA ASP A 34 5.17 -16.96 -1.48
C ASP A 34 4.60 -15.62 -0.98
N LYS A 35 3.71 -15.71 0.00
CA LYS A 35 3.04 -14.56 0.61
C LYS A 35 4.00 -13.59 1.30
N ASN A 36 5.11 -14.07 1.86
CA ASN A 36 6.07 -13.19 2.51
C ASN A 36 6.76 -12.31 1.48
N LEU A 37 7.19 -12.92 0.38
CA LEU A 37 7.85 -12.25 -0.72
C LEU A 37 6.93 -11.26 -1.44
N LEU A 38 5.71 -11.67 -1.78
CA LEU A 38 4.68 -10.77 -2.32
C LEU A 38 4.42 -9.58 -1.38
N GLY A 39 4.34 -9.83 -0.08
CA GLY A 39 4.16 -8.79 0.93
C GLY A 39 5.34 -7.82 1.05
N LYS A 40 6.58 -8.29 0.86
CA LYS A 40 7.76 -7.40 0.80
C LYS A 40 7.71 -6.50 -0.44
N ILE A 41 7.52 -7.08 -1.63
CA ILE A 41 7.49 -6.33 -2.90
C ILE A 41 6.32 -5.33 -2.91
N PHE A 42 5.15 -5.73 -2.41
CA PHE A 42 4.01 -4.82 -2.25
C PHE A 42 4.34 -3.61 -1.36
N ARG A 43 5.00 -3.84 -0.20
CA ARG A 43 5.40 -2.74 0.69
C ARG A 43 6.39 -1.79 0.03
N LEU A 44 7.37 -2.31 -0.71
CA LEU A 44 8.29 -1.48 -1.49
C LEU A 44 7.52 -0.57 -2.47
N MET A 45 6.65 -1.15 -3.29
CA MET A 45 5.88 -0.37 -4.28
C MET A 45 4.98 0.68 -3.60
N HIS A 46 4.35 0.32 -2.49
CA HIS A 46 3.51 1.23 -1.70
C HIS A 46 4.31 2.42 -1.16
N THR A 47 5.50 2.17 -0.60
CA THR A 47 6.39 3.22 -0.12
C THR A 47 6.85 4.12 -1.26
N ILE A 48 7.31 3.55 -2.38
CA ILE A 48 7.74 4.32 -3.56
C ILE A 48 6.60 5.22 -4.06
N LYS A 49 5.39 4.67 -4.24
CA LYS A 49 4.21 5.45 -4.67
C LYS A 49 3.92 6.59 -3.69
N GLY A 50 3.90 6.30 -2.39
CA GLY A 50 3.60 7.29 -1.34
C GLY A 50 4.56 8.47 -1.36
N THR A 51 5.86 8.21 -1.51
CA THR A 51 6.87 9.27 -1.53
C THR A 51 6.87 10.05 -2.85
N CYS A 52 6.63 9.39 -3.99
CA CYS A 52 6.58 10.04 -5.31
C CYS A 52 5.45 11.08 -5.43
N GLY A 53 4.28 10.80 -4.86
CA GLY A 53 3.16 11.74 -4.86
C GLY A 53 3.48 13.04 -4.10
N PHE A 54 4.36 12.98 -3.09
CA PHE A 54 4.83 14.16 -2.37
C PHE A 54 5.90 14.95 -3.14
N LEU A 55 6.79 14.24 -3.84
CA LEU A 55 7.90 14.82 -4.59
C LEU A 55 7.53 15.36 -5.99
N SER A 56 6.26 15.24 -6.37
CA SER A 56 5.79 15.61 -7.72
C SER A 56 6.54 14.84 -8.82
N LEU A 57 6.70 13.52 -8.63
CA LEU A 57 7.28 12.58 -9.59
C LEU A 57 6.16 11.73 -10.23
N PRO A 58 5.31 12.32 -11.09
CA PRO A 58 4.08 11.68 -11.57
C PRO A 58 4.29 10.43 -12.41
N ARG A 59 5.41 10.30 -13.15
CA ARG A 59 5.67 9.12 -13.97
C ARG A 59 6.05 7.92 -13.09
N LEU A 60 6.93 8.15 -12.13
CA LEU A 60 7.34 7.14 -11.14
C LEU A 60 6.15 6.73 -10.26
N GLU A 61 5.36 7.69 -9.79
CA GLU A 61 4.14 7.45 -9.01
C GLU A 61 3.17 6.53 -9.75
N LYS A 62 2.87 6.84 -11.02
CA LYS A 62 1.95 6.01 -11.83
C LYS A 62 2.48 4.59 -11.98
N THR A 63 3.74 4.43 -12.34
CA THR A 63 4.33 3.10 -12.54
C THR A 63 4.27 2.26 -11.27
N ALA A 64 4.64 2.85 -10.13
CA ALA A 64 4.57 2.18 -8.83
C ALA A 64 3.12 1.83 -8.42
N HIS A 65 2.17 2.73 -8.66
CA HIS A 65 0.76 2.51 -8.35
C HIS A 65 0.16 1.34 -9.14
N HIS A 66 0.35 1.30 -10.46
CA HIS A 66 -0.20 0.19 -11.27
C HIS A 66 0.43 -1.15 -10.91
N ALA A 67 1.73 -1.19 -10.59
CA ALA A 67 2.40 -2.38 -10.09
C ALA A 67 1.88 -2.83 -8.72
N GLU A 68 1.67 -1.87 -7.79
CA GLU A 68 1.10 -2.13 -6.46
C GLU A 68 -0.30 -2.75 -6.55
N ASN A 69 -1.16 -2.26 -7.45
CA ASN A 69 -2.52 -2.78 -7.62
C ASN A 69 -2.52 -4.27 -8.00
N VAL A 70 -1.65 -4.66 -8.94
CA VAL A 70 -1.51 -6.06 -9.37
C VAL A 70 -0.97 -6.92 -8.21
N LEU A 71 0.06 -6.45 -7.51
CA LEU A 71 0.62 -7.15 -6.34
C LEU A 71 -0.40 -7.29 -5.20
N GLY A 72 -1.29 -6.31 -5.01
CA GLY A 72 -2.38 -6.37 -4.06
C GLY A 72 -3.30 -7.57 -4.33
N ARG A 73 -3.69 -7.78 -5.59
CA ARG A 73 -4.54 -8.93 -5.97
C ARG A 73 -3.83 -10.28 -5.76
N PHE A 74 -2.52 -10.36 -6.00
CA PHE A 74 -1.74 -11.56 -5.69
C PHE A 74 -1.68 -11.83 -4.19
N ARG A 75 -1.42 -10.79 -3.38
CA ARG A 75 -1.36 -10.88 -1.92
C ARG A 75 -2.69 -11.33 -1.32
N ASP A 76 -3.79 -10.77 -1.82
CA ASP A 76 -5.14 -11.01 -1.32
C ASP A 76 -5.73 -12.34 -1.87
N GLY A 77 -5.04 -12.97 -2.83
CA GLY A 77 -5.42 -14.25 -3.42
C GLY A 77 -6.57 -14.16 -4.43
N GLU A 78 -6.87 -12.96 -4.91
CA GLU A 78 -7.91 -12.70 -5.91
C GLU A 78 -7.46 -13.00 -7.34
N LEU A 79 -6.15 -13.05 -7.56
CA LEU A 79 -5.53 -13.33 -8.85
C LEU A 79 -4.41 -14.36 -8.65
N GLU A 80 -4.42 -15.41 -9.46
CA GLU A 80 -3.39 -16.45 -9.43
C GLU A 80 -2.09 -15.92 -10.03
N VAL A 81 -0.97 -16.15 -9.35
CA VAL A 81 0.35 -15.69 -9.82
C VAL A 81 0.84 -16.64 -10.91
N THR A 82 1.09 -16.09 -12.11
CA THR A 82 1.58 -16.84 -13.28
C THR A 82 2.98 -16.34 -13.68
N PRO A 83 3.78 -17.15 -14.39
CA PRO A 83 5.11 -16.71 -14.88
C PRO A 83 5.05 -15.45 -15.75
N GLU A 84 3.98 -15.29 -16.55
CA GLU A 84 3.75 -14.09 -17.35
C GLU A 84 3.55 -12.85 -16.46
N TYR A 85 2.79 -12.98 -15.38
CA TYR A 85 2.59 -11.89 -14.42
C TYR A 85 3.85 -11.58 -13.61
N VAL A 86 4.62 -12.58 -13.22
CA VAL A 86 5.92 -12.37 -12.56
C VAL A 86 6.85 -11.57 -13.45
N THR A 87 6.93 -11.92 -14.75
CA THR A 87 7.71 -11.18 -15.74
C THR A 87 7.25 -9.72 -15.86
N LEU A 88 5.94 -9.49 -15.83
CA LEU A 88 5.39 -8.13 -15.86
C LEU A 88 5.75 -7.30 -14.62
N ILE A 89 5.78 -7.93 -13.44
CA ILE A 89 6.25 -7.27 -12.22
C ILE A 89 7.74 -6.89 -12.36
N PHE A 90 8.56 -7.76 -12.96
CA PHE A 90 9.98 -7.45 -13.20
C PHE A 90 10.14 -6.29 -14.18
N GLU A 91 9.36 -6.27 -15.28
CA GLU A 91 9.34 -5.16 -16.24
C GLU A 91 9.00 -3.83 -15.56
N SER A 92 8.12 -3.86 -14.55
CA SER A 92 7.72 -2.69 -13.77
C SER A 92 8.83 -2.18 -12.84
N ILE A 93 9.52 -3.09 -12.16
CA ILE A 93 10.67 -2.80 -11.31
C ILE A 93 11.82 -2.22 -12.14
N ASP A 94 12.11 -2.79 -13.31
CA ASP A 94 13.15 -2.30 -14.21
C ASP A 94 12.83 -0.88 -14.69
N ARG A 95 11.55 -0.61 -14.98
CA ARG A 95 11.09 0.75 -15.33
C ARG A 95 11.29 1.73 -14.17
N ILE A 96 10.98 1.33 -12.94
CA ILE A 96 11.21 2.13 -11.72
C ILE A 96 12.70 2.43 -11.56
N LYS A 97 13.57 1.42 -11.64
CA LYS A 97 15.04 1.57 -11.56
C LYS A 97 15.56 2.52 -12.65
N PHE A 98 15.07 2.40 -13.88
CA PHE A 98 15.42 3.30 -14.97
C PHE A 98 15.04 4.76 -14.68
N ILE A 99 13.82 5.00 -14.19
CA ILE A 99 13.35 6.35 -13.86
C ILE A 99 14.19 6.94 -12.72
N ILE A 100 14.41 6.19 -11.64
CA ILE A 100 15.23 6.60 -10.49
C ILE A 100 16.64 6.99 -10.93
N GLY A 101 17.31 6.15 -11.74
CA GLY A 101 18.66 6.45 -12.23
C GLY A 101 18.70 7.71 -13.11
N LYS A 102 17.64 7.98 -13.89
CA LYS A 102 17.55 9.22 -14.67
C LYS A 102 17.30 10.46 -13.82
N ILE A 103 16.50 10.32 -12.76
CA ILE A 103 16.30 11.40 -11.79
C ILE A 103 17.62 11.70 -11.09
N GLU A 104 18.41 10.68 -10.72
CA GLU A 104 19.73 10.87 -10.11
C GLU A 104 20.72 11.60 -11.03
N GLU A 105 20.75 11.25 -12.32
CA GLU A 105 21.63 11.88 -13.31
C GLU A 105 21.23 13.33 -13.65
N THR A 106 19.93 13.60 -13.78
CA THR A 106 19.42 14.84 -14.42
C THR A 106 18.68 15.76 -13.46
N GLY A 107 18.28 15.25 -12.30
CA GLY A 107 17.44 15.92 -11.32
C GLY A 107 15.96 16.05 -11.69
N ALA A 108 15.52 15.40 -12.76
CA ALA A 108 14.14 15.41 -13.22
C ALA A 108 13.72 14.05 -13.77
N GLU A 109 12.40 13.80 -13.85
CA GLU A 109 11.91 12.60 -14.49
C GLU A 109 12.25 12.58 -15.99
N PRO A 110 12.68 11.43 -16.54
CA PRO A 110 12.86 11.30 -17.97
C PRO A 110 11.53 11.45 -18.71
N GLU A 111 11.58 11.90 -19.97
CA GLU A 111 10.40 11.95 -20.84
C GLU A 111 9.84 10.54 -21.11
N GLY A 112 8.52 10.41 -21.06
CA GLY A 112 7.80 9.16 -21.33
C GLY A 112 6.54 9.03 -20.49
N ALA A 113 5.65 8.12 -20.90
CA ALA A 113 4.37 7.90 -20.24
C ALA A 113 4.13 6.44 -19.81
N ASP A 114 5.03 5.53 -20.19
CA ASP A 114 4.99 4.09 -19.86
C ASP A 114 3.63 3.42 -20.15
N SER A 115 2.88 3.97 -21.13
CA SER A 115 1.49 3.59 -21.38
C SER A 115 1.34 2.14 -21.84
N ASP A 116 2.36 1.60 -22.49
CA ASP A 116 2.47 0.19 -22.87
C ASP A 116 2.54 -0.73 -21.64
N LEU A 117 3.40 -0.40 -20.68
CA LEU A 117 3.55 -1.14 -19.43
C LEU A 117 2.30 -1.00 -18.55
N ILE A 118 1.79 0.22 -18.42
CA ILE A 118 0.58 0.51 -17.64
C ILE A 118 -0.63 -0.27 -18.19
N ALA A 119 -0.81 -0.31 -19.51
CA ALA A 119 -1.91 -1.07 -20.11
C ALA A 119 -1.79 -2.59 -19.84
N LYS A 120 -0.57 -3.14 -19.82
CA LYS A 120 -0.35 -4.55 -19.43
C LYS A 120 -0.69 -4.77 -17.95
N LEU A 121 -0.27 -3.86 -17.07
CA LEU A 121 -0.57 -3.92 -15.64
C LEU A 121 -2.07 -3.83 -15.37
N ASP A 122 -2.78 -2.94 -16.05
CA ASP A 122 -4.23 -2.82 -15.95
C ASP A 122 -4.94 -4.08 -16.46
N ALA A 123 -4.48 -4.65 -17.59
CA ALA A 123 -5.02 -5.92 -18.08
C ALA A 123 -4.79 -7.06 -17.07
N ALA A 124 -3.61 -7.15 -16.47
CA ALA A 124 -3.32 -8.11 -15.40
C ALA A 124 -4.21 -7.86 -14.18
N TYR A 125 -4.38 -6.61 -13.75
CA TYR A 125 -5.24 -6.23 -12.63
C TYR A 125 -6.70 -6.62 -12.88
N GLU A 126 -7.20 -6.56 -14.11
CA GLU A 126 -8.54 -7.03 -14.46
C GLU A 126 -8.64 -8.56 -14.60
N GLY A 127 -7.53 -9.29 -14.50
CA GLY A 127 -7.46 -10.73 -14.73
C GLY A 127 -7.59 -11.11 -16.22
N LYS A 128 -7.37 -10.17 -17.13
CA LYS A 128 -7.31 -10.43 -18.58
C LYS A 128 -5.92 -10.95 -18.94
N GLY A 129 -5.85 -11.99 -19.76
CA GLY A 129 -4.57 -12.51 -20.25
C GLY A 129 -3.77 -11.45 -21.01
N LEU A 130 -2.47 -11.35 -20.73
CA LEU A 130 -1.55 -10.35 -21.30
C LEU A 130 -1.39 -10.47 -22.83
N GLY A 131 -1.77 -11.62 -23.41
CA GLY A 131 -1.83 -11.84 -24.85
C GLY A 131 -2.84 -10.98 -25.62
N ALA A 132 -3.75 -10.27 -24.94
CA ALA A 132 -4.72 -9.38 -25.58
C ALA A 132 -4.15 -7.99 -25.93
N VAL A 133 -2.97 -7.60 -25.43
CA VAL A 133 -2.42 -6.24 -25.61
C VAL A 133 -1.45 -6.14 -26.79
N ALA A 134 -1.07 -7.26 -27.42
CA ALA A 134 -0.05 -7.30 -28.49
C ALA A 134 -0.58 -7.21 -29.94
N ALA A 135 -1.83 -6.80 -30.18
CA ALA A 135 -2.33 -6.64 -31.55
C ALA A 135 -3.39 -5.52 -31.69
N ALA A 136 -2.97 -4.27 -31.54
CA ALA A 136 -3.61 -3.18 -32.28
C ALA A 136 -2.93 -3.09 -33.67
N PRO A 137 -3.60 -3.49 -34.77
CA PRO A 137 -3.04 -3.29 -36.11
C PRO A 137 -2.94 -1.78 -36.40
N PRO A 138 -1.95 -1.33 -37.19
CA PRO A 138 -1.81 0.07 -37.54
C PRO A 138 -3.08 0.56 -38.27
N PRO A 139 -3.52 1.81 -38.05
CA PRO A 139 -4.75 2.32 -38.65
C PRO A 139 -4.60 2.35 -40.17
N PRO A 140 -5.56 1.81 -40.95
CA PRO A 140 -5.54 1.91 -42.40
C PRO A 140 -5.72 3.37 -42.84
N PRO A 141 -5.20 3.76 -44.02
CA PRO A 141 -5.14 5.14 -44.45
C PRO A 141 -6.54 5.73 -44.69
N LYS A 142 -6.78 6.92 -44.10
CA LYS A 142 -8.01 7.71 -44.29
C LYS A 142 -8.18 8.13 -45.76
N ALA A 143 -9.36 7.83 -46.31
CA ALA A 143 -9.92 8.39 -47.54
C ALA A 143 -11.42 8.72 -47.26
N PRO A 144 -12.03 9.67 -47.98
CA PRO A 144 -12.67 10.85 -47.38
C PRO A 144 -14.15 10.69 -46.98
N GLU A 145 -14.54 11.42 -45.94
CA GLU A 145 -15.91 11.56 -45.41
C GLU A 145 -16.89 12.22 -46.42
N PRO A 146 -18.12 11.67 -46.53
CA PRO A 146 -19.32 12.41 -46.88
C PRO A 146 -20.08 12.89 -45.62
N PRO A 147 -20.97 13.88 -45.75
CA PRO A 147 -21.25 14.85 -44.69
C PRO A 147 -22.25 14.38 -43.63
N ALA A 148 -22.11 15.03 -42.48
CA ALA A 148 -22.91 14.95 -41.28
C ALA A 148 -24.43 14.99 -41.53
N ALA A 149 -25.13 14.05 -40.89
CA ALA A 149 -26.51 14.22 -40.45
C ALA A 149 -26.48 14.40 -38.93
N GLU A 150 -27.10 15.48 -38.46
CA GLU A 150 -27.28 15.81 -37.05
C GLU A 150 -28.10 14.72 -36.35
N GLU A 151 -27.49 14.03 -35.39
CA GLU A 151 -28.19 13.42 -34.27
C GLU A 151 -27.69 14.07 -32.97
N GLY A 152 -28.64 14.44 -32.11
CA GLY A 152 -28.43 15.27 -30.93
C GLY A 152 -27.54 14.64 -29.85
N PRO A 153 -27.23 15.42 -28.79
CA PRO A 153 -26.24 15.03 -27.80
C PRO A 153 -26.67 13.78 -27.00
N PRO A 154 -25.76 12.83 -26.75
CA PRO A 154 -26.01 11.73 -25.84
C PRO A 154 -25.77 12.18 -24.40
N GLY A 155 -26.71 11.88 -23.49
CA GLY A 155 -26.36 11.70 -22.08
C GLY A 155 -26.90 12.70 -21.05
N GLU A 156 -28.09 13.26 -21.23
CA GLU A 156 -28.86 13.80 -20.08
C GLU A 156 -29.96 12.81 -19.71
N VAL A 157 -29.63 11.84 -18.86
CA VAL A 157 -30.64 11.14 -18.06
C VAL A 157 -31.06 12.09 -16.94
N SER A 158 -32.35 12.39 -16.88
CA SER A 158 -32.89 13.31 -15.88
C SER A 158 -32.78 12.70 -14.47
N LEU A 159 -32.65 13.54 -13.44
CA LEU A 159 -32.66 13.09 -12.04
C LEU A 159 -33.96 12.35 -11.69
N GLU A 160 -35.04 12.66 -12.39
CA GLU A 160 -36.36 12.04 -12.23
C GLU A 160 -36.36 10.58 -12.72
N ASP A 161 -35.61 10.27 -13.79
CA ASP A 161 -35.47 8.89 -14.29
C ASP A 161 -34.58 8.03 -13.37
N LEU A 162 -33.57 8.62 -12.75
CA LEU A 162 -32.71 7.98 -11.75
C LEU A 162 -33.46 7.67 -10.45
N GLU A 163 -34.33 8.59 -10.01
CA GLU A 163 -35.13 8.41 -8.80
C GLU A 163 -36.25 7.37 -9.00
N ALA A 164 -36.86 7.33 -10.20
CA ALA A 164 -37.82 6.30 -10.57
C ALA A 164 -37.20 4.89 -10.63
N ALA A 165 -35.95 4.77 -11.10
CA ALA A 165 -35.22 3.50 -11.12
C ALA A 165 -34.84 3.02 -9.70
N PHE A 166 -34.53 3.95 -8.78
CA PHE A 166 -34.23 3.62 -7.39
C PHE A 166 -35.47 3.13 -6.61
N LEU A 167 -36.64 3.72 -6.85
CA LEU A 167 -37.90 3.32 -6.21
C LEU A 167 -38.47 2.00 -6.75
N ALA A 168 -38.04 1.55 -7.93
CA ALA A 168 -38.49 0.31 -8.56
C ALA A 168 -37.66 -0.93 -8.17
N ALA A 169 -36.58 -0.77 -7.40
CA ALA A 169 -35.78 -1.89 -6.93
C ALA A 169 -36.44 -2.56 -5.70
N PRO A 170 -36.67 -3.89 -5.71
CA PRO A 170 -37.12 -4.60 -4.52
C PRO A 170 -36.04 -4.51 -3.43
N GLY A 171 -36.38 -3.86 -2.31
CA GLY A 171 -35.49 -3.66 -1.18
C GLY A 171 -35.03 -4.97 -0.53
N PRO A 172 -33.88 -4.95 0.18
CA PRO A 172 -33.35 -6.14 0.84
C PRO A 172 -34.33 -6.65 1.90
N SER A 173 -34.78 -7.89 1.72
CA SER A 173 -35.56 -8.65 2.68
C SER A 173 -34.90 -8.63 4.05
N GLU A 174 -35.69 -8.28 5.06
CA GLU A 174 -35.35 -8.28 6.48
C GLU A 174 -34.69 -9.61 6.90
N PHE A 175 -33.37 -9.59 7.13
CA PHE A 175 -32.71 -10.60 7.93
C PHE A 175 -32.84 -10.21 9.40
N ALA A 176 -33.89 -10.73 10.05
CA ALA A 176 -34.04 -10.68 11.49
C ALA A 176 -32.87 -11.41 12.18
N PRO A 177 -32.19 -10.80 13.17
CA PRO A 177 -31.15 -11.49 13.92
C PRO A 177 -31.79 -12.52 14.88
N LYS A 178 -31.41 -13.79 14.73
CA LYS A 178 -31.68 -14.83 15.74
C LYS A 178 -30.78 -14.59 16.97
N PRO A 179 -31.30 -14.67 18.20
CA PRO A 179 -30.48 -14.54 19.41
C PRO A 179 -29.64 -15.81 19.60
N VAL A 180 -28.31 -15.65 19.54
CA VAL A 180 -27.36 -16.69 19.96
C VAL A 180 -27.24 -16.67 21.49
N ALA A 181 -27.62 -17.79 22.10
CA ALA A 181 -27.53 -18.03 23.52
C ALA A 181 -26.07 -18.02 24.00
N SER A 182 -25.85 -17.29 25.08
CA SER A 182 -24.61 -17.26 25.86
C SER A 182 -24.26 -18.66 26.37
N ALA A 183 -23.14 -19.20 25.90
CA ALA A 183 -22.51 -20.39 26.46
C ALA A 183 -21.47 -19.96 27.50
N ALA A 184 -21.64 -20.46 28.73
CA ALA A 184 -20.78 -20.22 29.88
C ALA A 184 -19.35 -20.75 29.66
N PRO A 185 -18.33 -20.13 30.28
CA PRO A 185 -16.94 -20.60 30.19
C PRO A 185 -16.73 -21.89 31.02
N PRO A 186 -15.80 -22.78 30.62
CA PRO A 186 -15.44 -23.95 31.40
C PRO A 186 -14.64 -23.58 32.67
N PRO A 187 -14.67 -24.40 33.74
CA PRO A 187 -14.01 -24.11 35.00
C PRO A 187 -12.48 -24.35 34.92
N PRO A 188 -11.67 -23.70 35.77
CA PRO A 188 -10.23 -23.94 35.84
C PRO A 188 -9.94 -25.26 36.58
N PRO A 189 -8.91 -26.03 36.17
CA PRO A 189 -8.45 -27.16 36.96
C PRO A 189 -7.69 -26.69 38.21
N ALA A 190 -8.08 -27.28 39.34
CA ALA A 190 -7.57 -27.04 40.67
C ALA A 190 -6.08 -27.41 40.83
N ALA A 191 -5.38 -26.56 41.58
CA ALA A 191 -4.06 -26.83 42.14
C ALA A 191 -4.09 -27.97 43.16
N LYS A 192 -2.96 -28.70 43.26
CA LYS A 192 -2.53 -29.31 44.52
C LYS A 192 -1.02 -29.08 44.74
N PRO A 193 -0.59 -29.05 46.02
CA PRO A 193 0.56 -28.26 46.47
C PRO A 193 1.79 -29.13 46.75
N SER A 194 2.98 -28.51 46.74
CA SER A 194 4.14 -29.04 47.45
C SER A 194 5.01 -27.93 48.04
N ALA A 195 4.85 -27.79 49.36
CA ALA A 195 5.78 -27.41 50.42
C ALA A 195 7.09 -26.64 50.12
N ALA A 196 7.21 -25.53 50.86
CA ALA A 196 8.30 -25.14 51.76
C ALA A 196 9.72 -24.93 51.18
N SER A 197 10.19 -23.68 51.26
CA SER A 197 11.10 -23.25 52.33
C SER A 197 11.22 -21.72 52.32
N GLU A 198 11.04 -21.11 53.49
CA GLU A 198 11.47 -19.73 53.77
C GLU A 198 12.99 -19.76 54.03
N ASP A 199 13.73 -18.84 53.42
CA ASP A 199 14.93 -18.28 54.05
C ASP A 199 15.04 -16.79 53.69
N THR A 200 15.01 -15.99 54.75
CA THR A 200 15.16 -14.54 54.78
C THR A 200 16.63 -14.17 54.70
N GLY A 201 17.04 -13.53 53.60
CA GLY A 201 18.36 -12.93 53.46
C GLY A 201 18.30 -11.67 52.61
N GLN A 202 18.51 -10.52 53.25
CA GLN A 202 18.65 -9.21 52.62
C GLN A 202 19.72 -9.24 51.52
N HIS A 203 19.40 -8.72 50.33
CA HIS A 203 20.35 -7.88 49.61
C HIS A 203 19.64 -6.77 48.84
N LYS A 204 20.04 -5.56 49.22
CA LYS A 204 19.77 -4.29 48.60
C LYS A 204 20.68 -4.15 47.37
N GLU A 205 20.11 -3.56 46.33
CA GLU A 205 20.77 -2.97 45.14
C GLU A 205 21.41 -3.91 44.10
N SER A 206 21.14 -3.56 42.83
CA SER A 206 21.70 -4.05 41.57
C SER A 206 21.07 -5.32 40.96
N SER A 207 19.98 -5.13 40.23
CA SER A 207 20.07 -5.34 38.77
C SER A 207 18.90 -4.63 38.09
N LEU A 208 19.22 -3.68 37.22
CA LEU A 208 18.39 -3.37 36.06
C LEU A 208 18.46 -4.59 35.14
N ALA A 209 17.92 -5.72 35.60
CA ALA A 209 17.72 -6.89 34.76
C ALA A 209 16.61 -6.49 33.79
N ALA A 210 16.94 -6.48 32.50
CA ALA A 210 15.99 -6.18 31.43
C ALA A 210 14.68 -6.95 31.69
N GLN A 211 13.64 -6.21 32.10
CA GLN A 211 12.32 -6.78 32.31
C GLN A 211 11.80 -7.19 30.94
N THR A 212 11.82 -8.48 30.67
CA THR A 212 11.29 -9.04 29.43
C THR A 212 9.77 -9.15 29.55
N LEU A 213 9.05 -8.28 28.87
CA LEU A 213 7.59 -8.34 28.77
C LEU A 213 7.23 -9.10 27.50
N ARG A 214 6.45 -10.19 27.62
CA ARG A 214 5.91 -10.89 26.46
C ARG A 214 4.71 -10.11 25.93
N VAL A 215 4.81 -9.64 24.70
CA VAL A 215 3.73 -8.95 23.98
C VAL A 215 3.26 -9.85 22.84
N ASN A 216 1.96 -9.88 22.57
CA ASN A 216 1.42 -10.61 21.42
C ASN A 216 1.83 -9.88 20.12
N VAL A 217 2.31 -10.63 19.13
CA VAL A 217 2.73 -10.13 17.81
C VAL A 217 1.60 -9.36 17.11
N ASP A 218 0.35 -9.84 17.20
CA ASP A 218 -0.83 -9.20 16.60
C ASP A 218 -1.05 -7.79 17.17
N VAL A 219 -0.70 -7.56 18.44
CA VAL A 219 -0.82 -6.25 19.09
C VAL A 219 0.26 -5.30 18.59
N LEU A 220 1.48 -5.79 18.36
CA LEU A 220 2.58 -4.98 17.79
C LEU A 220 2.29 -4.62 16.34
N GLU A 221 1.72 -5.53 15.56
CA GLU A 221 1.31 -5.28 14.17
C GLU A 221 0.17 -4.26 14.10
N ASN A 222 -0.88 -4.42 14.92
CA ASN A 222 -1.97 -3.45 14.97
C ASN A 222 -1.50 -2.06 15.43
N LEU A 223 -0.54 -2.02 16.35
CA LEU A 223 0.06 -0.77 16.81
C LEU A 223 0.89 -0.10 15.70
N MET A 224 1.62 -0.88 14.89
CA MET A 224 2.32 -0.39 13.69
C MET A 224 1.35 0.17 12.64
N THR A 225 0.21 -0.51 12.40
CA THR A 225 -0.83 -0.02 11.49
C THR A 225 -1.40 1.31 11.97
N MET A 226 -1.79 1.41 13.25
CA MET A 226 -2.32 2.65 13.81
C MET A 226 -1.30 3.81 13.79
N VAL A 227 -0.03 3.52 14.05
CA VAL A 227 1.05 4.53 13.95
C VAL A 227 1.25 4.97 12.50
N SER A 228 1.18 4.05 11.55
CA SER A 228 1.29 4.36 10.12
C SER A 228 0.12 5.25 9.65
N GLU A 229 -1.11 4.92 10.04
CA GLU A 229 -2.28 5.76 9.77
C GLU A 229 -2.19 7.14 10.43
N LEU A 230 -1.64 7.21 11.64
CA LEU A 230 -1.43 8.47 12.35
C LEU A 230 -0.37 9.34 11.66
N VAL A 231 0.71 8.74 11.15
CA VAL A 231 1.73 9.43 10.35
C VAL A 231 1.13 9.95 9.04
N LEU A 232 0.31 9.15 8.36
CA LEU A 232 -0.38 9.57 7.13
C LEU A 232 -1.35 10.74 7.40
N THR A 233 -2.16 10.63 8.46
CA THR A 233 -3.09 11.70 8.88
C THR A 233 -2.35 12.99 9.26
N ARG A 234 -1.20 12.86 9.95
CA ARG A 234 -0.28 13.98 10.25
C ARG A 234 0.21 14.65 8.97
N ASN A 235 0.68 13.86 7.99
CA ASN A 235 1.22 14.39 6.74
C ASN A 235 0.13 15.12 5.93
N GLN A 236 -1.08 14.57 5.91
CA GLN A 236 -2.25 15.20 5.30
C GLN A 236 -2.61 16.54 5.98
N LEU A 237 -2.57 16.60 7.32
CA LEU A 237 -2.81 17.85 8.07
C LEU A 237 -1.76 18.93 7.80
N LEU A 238 -0.49 18.54 7.70
CA LEU A 238 0.59 19.48 7.35
C LEU A 238 0.43 20.03 5.93
N GLN A 239 -0.08 19.21 5.00
CA GLN A 239 -0.36 19.62 3.63
C GLN A 239 -1.51 20.63 3.55
N ILE A 240 -2.60 20.38 4.30
CA ILE A 240 -3.70 21.34 4.44
C ILE A 240 -3.18 22.66 5.03
N LEU A 241 -2.30 22.60 6.02
CA LEU A 241 -1.75 23.79 6.65
C LEU A 241 -0.79 24.57 5.73
N ARG A 242 -0.03 23.90 4.85
CA ARG A 242 0.78 24.58 3.81
C ARG A 242 -0.10 25.33 2.79
N SER A 243 -1.31 24.84 2.53
CA SER A 243 -2.28 25.52 1.66
C SER A 243 -3.03 26.69 2.34
N ASN A 244 -3.02 26.76 3.67
CA ASN A 244 -3.65 27.82 4.47
C ASN A 244 -2.62 28.49 5.40
N SER A 245 -1.88 29.47 4.86
CA SER A 245 -0.74 30.13 5.52
C SER A 245 -1.08 30.92 6.80
N GLU A 246 -2.34 31.28 7.04
CA GLU A 246 -2.81 31.98 8.25
C GLU A 246 -3.61 31.05 9.17
N SER A 247 -2.94 30.04 9.72
CA SER A 247 -3.57 29.08 10.62
C SER A 247 -2.93 29.07 12.00
N GLU A 248 -3.72 29.38 13.03
CA GLU A 248 -3.34 29.25 14.46
C GLU A 248 -2.92 27.81 14.84
N PHE A 249 -3.20 26.84 13.95
CA PHE A 249 -2.89 25.42 14.14
C PHE A 249 -1.43 25.05 13.79
N THR A 250 -0.62 25.98 13.27
CA THR A 250 0.80 25.77 12.93
C THR A 250 1.61 25.14 14.07
N THR A 251 1.60 25.80 15.24
CA THR A 251 2.39 25.38 16.40
C THR A 251 1.86 24.07 17.03
N PRO A 252 0.54 23.89 17.24
CA PRO A 252 -0.03 22.62 17.68
C PRO A 252 0.30 21.44 16.73
N LEU A 253 0.26 21.65 15.42
CA LEU A 253 0.55 20.61 14.43
C LEU A 253 2.04 20.25 14.36
N GLN A 254 2.94 21.21 14.56
CA GLN A 254 4.37 20.94 14.69
C GLN A 254 4.68 20.10 15.95
N ARG A 255 3.98 20.34 17.06
CA ARG A 255 4.11 19.50 18.27
C ARG A 255 3.55 18.10 18.05
N LEU A 256 2.40 17.98 17.39
CA LEU A 256 1.84 16.68 17.03
C LEU A 256 2.80 15.89 16.13
N ASN A 257 3.42 16.56 15.16
CA ASN A 257 4.42 16.00 14.26
C ASN A 257 5.62 15.40 15.03
N HIS A 258 6.12 16.11 16.03
CA HIS A 258 7.23 15.63 16.86
C HIS A 258 6.82 14.40 17.69
N VAL A 259 5.67 14.46 18.39
CA VAL A 259 5.16 13.35 19.21
C VAL A 259 4.88 12.08 18.39
N VAL A 260 4.37 12.24 17.17
CA VAL A 260 4.12 11.11 16.26
C VAL A 260 5.43 10.49 15.76
N SER A 261 6.46 11.31 15.49
CA SER A 261 7.78 10.81 15.08
C SER A 261 8.47 10.05 16.22
N ASP A 262 8.40 10.56 17.45
CA ASP A 262 8.93 9.88 18.64
C ASP A 262 8.18 8.56 18.91
N LEU A 263 6.87 8.53 18.67
CA LEU A 263 6.06 7.32 18.79
C LEU A 263 6.45 6.28 17.73
N GLN A 264 6.64 6.69 16.47
CA GLN A 264 7.10 5.82 15.40
C GLN A 264 8.47 5.21 15.73
N GLU A 265 9.42 6.02 16.18
CA GLU A 265 10.76 5.56 16.57
C GLU A 265 10.70 4.59 17.75
N GLY A 266 9.89 4.88 18.78
CA GLY A 266 9.70 4.01 19.93
C GLY A 266 9.10 2.65 19.58
N VAL A 267 8.16 2.62 18.63
CA VAL A 267 7.51 1.38 18.17
C VAL A 267 8.45 0.56 17.29
N MET A 268 9.21 1.20 16.41
CA MET A 268 10.25 0.53 15.61
C MET A 268 11.32 -0.13 16.49
N LYS A 269 11.71 0.51 17.61
CA LYS A 269 12.66 -0.04 18.59
C LYS A 269 12.11 -1.17 19.46
N THR A 270 10.78 -1.40 19.44
CA THR A 270 10.13 -2.46 20.23
C THR A 270 10.16 -3.81 19.51
N ARG A 271 10.47 -3.82 18.21
CA ARG A 271 10.70 -5.01 17.39
C ARG A 271 12.14 -5.49 17.49
#